data_AF-A0A366D6I1-F1
#
_entry.id   AF-A0A366D6I1-F1
#
_cell.length_a   1.000
_cell.length_b   1.000
_cell.length_c   1.000
_cell.angle_alpha   90.00
_cell.angle_beta   90.00
_cell.angle_gamma   90.00
#
_symmetry.space_group_name_H-M   'P 1'
#
loop_
_entity.id
_entity.type
_entity.pdbx_description
1 polymer ?
#
loop_
_entity_poly.entity_id
_entity_poly.type
_entity_poly.pdbx_seq_one_letter_code
_entity_poly.pdbx_strand_id
1 'polypeptide(L)'
;MRQRSTLAHELAHVVFADWSAAPIVDSASPTEIRANVFARHLLIPPAGLADLIDGRAVDLAVLSKVVQWFQVSPKIAAIALEQSGHIDPTTKTRFMSETAPRLATRFGWSDQYQAMQRESDQRRAPQRLLARAIAGWMRNTVSIQTIATLRGLDVASVERELTAAGLTPRTLVPEWSDPDDLPDADLDLHELEDADLGDGGEV
;
A
#
# COMPACT_ATOMS: atom_id res chain seq x y z
N MET A 1 8.55 -0.09 8.64
CA MET A 1 8.97 1.23 9.18
C MET A 1 9.13 2.32 8.11
N ARG A 2 9.72 2.05 6.93
CA ARG A 2 9.99 3.07 5.89
C ARG A 2 8.73 3.79 5.37
N GLN A 3 7.61 3.07 5.23
CA GLN A 3 6.34 3.66 4.76
C GLN A 3 5.80 4.74 5.68
N ARG A 4 5.87 4.54 7.01
CA ARG A 4 5.37 5.52 7.99
C ARG A 4 6.18 6.81 7.97
N SER A 5 7.51 6.72 7.80
CA SER A 5 8.34 7.91 7.62
C SER A 5 8.09 8.63 6.30
N THR A 6 7.88 7.89 5.21
CA THR A 6 7.50 8.48 3.92
C THR A 6 6.16 9.18 4.05
N LEU A 7 5.14 8.54 4.62
CA LEU A 7 3.82 9.16 4.78
C LEU A 7 3.86 10.41 5.66
N ALA A 8 4.64 10.41 6.74
CA ALA A 8 4.82 11.60 7.58
C ALA A 8 5.49 12.75 6.83
N HIS A 9 6.42 12.44 5.91
CA HIS A 9 7.06 13.41 5.03
C HIS A 9 6.07 13.97 4.00
N GLU A 10 5.34 13.10 3.29
CA GLU A 10 4.31 13.53 2.33
C GLU A 10 3.19 14.34 3.00
N LEU A 11 2.82 13.99 4.24
CA LEU A 11 1.85 14.76 5.01
C LEU A 11 2.34 16.19 5.26
N ALA A 12 3.64 16.39 5.48
CA ALA A 12 4.21 17.72 5.61
C ALA A 12 3.93 18.55 4.36
N HIS A 13 4.11 17.96 3.18
CA HIS A 13 3.88 18.65 1.92
C HIS A 13 2.42 19.10 1.74
N VAL A 14 1.49 18.23 2.14
CA VAL A 14 0.07 18.56 2.16
C VAL A 14 -0.23 19.69 3.13
N VAL A 15 0.31 19.63 4.36
CA VAL A 15 0.07 20.63 5.42
C VAL A 15 0.64 22.00 5.05
N PHE A 16 1.81 22.06 4.43
CA PHE A 16 2.46 23.31 4.04
C PHE A 16 2.07 23.82 2.65
N ALA A 17 1.16 23.11 1.98
CA ALA A 17 0.68 23.44 0.65
C ALA A 17 1.76 23.62 -0.43
N ASP A 18 2.83 22.83 -0.33
CA ASP A 18 3.99 22.90 -1.22
C ASP A 18 4.09 21.69 -2.17
N TRP A 19 2.97 21.00 -2.42
CA TRP A 19 2.88 19.97 -3.45
C TRP A 19 3.04 20.60 -4.84
N SER A 20 4.02 20.14 -5.62
CA SER A 20 4.25 20.61 -7.00
C SER A 20 3.84 19.55 -8.02
N ALA A 21 3.26 20.00 -9.14
CA ALA A 21 2.96 19.12 -10.27
C ALA A 21 4.23 18.66 -11.02
N ALA A 22 5.33 19.41 -10.88
CA ALA A 22 6.63 19.07 -11.44
C ALA A 22 7.52 18.46 -10.34
N PRO A 23 8.14 17.28 -10.58
CA PRO A 23 9.07 16.69 -9.62
C PRO A 23 10.40 17.44 -9.68
N ILE A 24 10.54 18.51 -8.90
CA ILE A 24 11.85 19.11 -8.61
C ILE A 24 12.32 18.54 -7.28
N VAL A 25 13.02 17.41 -7.35
CA VAL A 25 13.52 16.72 -6.15
C VAL A 25 14.95 17.18 -5.88
N ASP A 26 15.09 18.43 -5.41
CA ASP A 26 16.31 18.81 -4.70
C ASP A 26 16.10 18.51 -3.21
N SER A 27 16.65 17.39 -2.75
CA SER A 27 16.60 16.94 -1.35
C SER A 27 17.21 17.93 -0.35
N ALA A 28 18.00 18.91 -0.82
CA ALA A 28 18.55 19.99 -0.02
C ALA A 28 17.70 21.27 -0.04
N SER A 29 16.58 21.28 -0.78
CA SER A 29 15.70 22.43 -0.81
C SER A 29 15.12 22.73 0.58
N PRO A 30 14.84 24.02 0.91
CA PRO A 30 14.21 24.38 2.18
C PRO A 30 12.90 23.64 2.45
N THR A 31 12.14 23.33 1.39
CA THR A 31 10.89 22.57 1.43
C THR A 31 11.13 21.13 1.91
N GLU A 32 12.08 20.43 1.30
CA GLU A 32 12.46 19.06 1.67
C GLU A 32 13.04 19.00 3.09
N ILE A 33 13.86 19.98 3.47
CA ILE A 33 14.38 20.10 4.83
C ILE A 33 13.23 20.28 5.82
N ARG A 34 12.27 21.18 5.53
CA ARG A 34 11.08 21.40 6.37
C ARG A 34 10.25 20.13 6.50
N ALA A 35 9.99 19.42 5.40
CA ALA A 35 9.24 18.16 5.41
C ALA A 35 9.95 17.09 6.27
N ASN A 36 11.28 16.97 6.12
CA ASN A 36 12.09 16.08 6.94
C ASN A 36 12.07 16.46 8.43
N VAL A 37 12.12 17.74 8.78
CA VAL A 37 12.01 18.23 10.17
C VAL A 37 10.64 17.92 10.74
N PHE A 38 9.57 18.22 9.99
CA PHE A 38 8.19 17.94 10.37
C PHE A 38 7.98 16.45 10.64
N ALA A 39 8.39 15.58 9.71
CA ALA A 39 8.24 14.14 9.86
C ALA A 39 8.94 13.62 11.12
N ARG A 40 10.14 14.13 11.45
CA ARG A 40 10.83 13.73 12.69
C ARG A 40 10.07 14.12 13.95
N HIS A 41 9.55 15.35 14.02
CA HIS A 41 8.80 15.81 15.19
C HIS A 41 7.43 15.13 15.33
N LEU A 42 6.78 14.82 14.20
CA LEU A 42 5.53 14.07 14.19
C LEU A 42 5.74 12.63 14.68
N LEU A 43 6.82 11.97 14.25
CA LEU A 43 7.09 10.57 14.59
C LEU A 43 7.71 10.41 15.97
N ILE A 44 8.52 11.37 16.40
CA ILE A 44 9.22 11.41 17.69
C ILE A 44 8.95 12.77 18.33
N PRO A 45 7.82 12.94 19.03
CA PRO A 45 7.56 14.17 19.77
C PRO A 45 8.63 14.39 20.85
N PRO A 46 9.22 15.60 20.99
CA PRO A 46 10.27 15.86 21.97
C PRO A 46 9.87 15.53 23.41
N ALA A 47 8.63 15.83 23.80
CA ALA A 47 8.10 15.49 25.12
C ALA A 47 8.07 13.96 25.34
N GLY A 48 7.54 13.21 24.38
CA GLY A 48 7.52 11.75 24.46
C GLY A 48 8.92 11.12 24.45
N LEU A 49 9.89 11.75 23.78
CA LEU A 49 11.28 11.32 23.81
C LEU A 49 11.90 11.55 25.20
N ALA A 50 11.67 12.73 25.79
CA ALA A 50 12.15 13.06 27.13
C ALA A 50 11.56 12.10 28.19
N ASP A 51 10.25 11.84 28.12
CA ASP A 51 9.56 10.89 29.01
C ASP A 51 10.11 9.46 28.88
N LEU A 52 10.44 9.03 27.66
CA LEU A 52 10.99 7.68 27.42
C LEU A 52 12.42 7.52 27.97
N ILE A 53 13.22 8.59 27.89
CA ILE A 53 14.59 8.63 28.39
C ILE A 53 14.59 8.73 29.92
N ASP A 54 13.72 9.56 30.48
CA ASP A 54 13.54 9.76 31.93
C ASP A 54 14.86 10.13 32.63
N GLY A 55 15.58 11.11 32.08
CA GLY A 55 16.85 11.62 32.62
C GLY A 55 18.04 10.65 32.57
N ARG A 56 17.88 9.44 32.01
CA ARG A 56 18.95 8.43 31.94
C ARG A 56 19.97 8.76 30.85
N ALA A 57 21.22 8.33 31.08
CA ALA A 57 22.27 8.40 30.07
C ALA A 57 21.86 7.60 28.82
N VAL A 58 22.07 8.18 27.63
CA VAL A 58 21.65 7.57 26.37
C VAL A 58 22.75 6.69 25.80
N ASP A 59 22.55 5.38 25.86
CA ASP A 59 23.40 4.36 25.26
C ASP A 59 22.67 3.62 24.11
N LEU A 60 23.27 2.52 23.61
CA LEU A 60 22.65 1.71 22.56
C LEU A 60 21.34 1.03 23.00
N ALA A 61 21.17 0.73 24.29
CA ALA A 61 19.93 0.12 24.79
C ALA A 61 18.80 1.16 24.76
N VAL A 62 19.09 2.41 25.15
CA VAL A 62 18.15 3.52 25.02
C VAL A 62 17.82 3.79 23.55
N LEU A 63 18.81 3.83 22.65
CA LEU A 63 18.57 3.95 21.21
C LEU A 63 17.62 2.85 20.70
N SER A 64 17.86 1.59 21.08
CA SER A 64 17.01 0.47 20.71
C SER A 64 15.59 0.65 21.21
N LYS A 65 15.40 1.09 22.46
CA LYS A 65 14.08 1.38 23.03
C LYS A 65 13.36 2.48 22.26
N VAL A 66 14.05 3.56 21.90
CA VAL A 66 13.50 4.66 21.09
C VAL A 66 13.07 4.16 19.71
N VAL A 67 13.93 3.41 19.03
CA VAL A 67 13.65 2.80 17.72
C VAL A 67 12.44 1.89 17.78
N GLN A 68 12.36 1.03 18.79
CA GLN A 68 11.26 0.08 18.98
C GLN A 68 9.94 0.79 19.31
N TRP A 69 9.97 1.74 20.26
CA TRP A 69 8.78 2.45 20.73
C TRP A 69 8.17 3.35 19.65
N PHE A 70 9.00 4.18 19.01
CA PHE A 70 8.53 5.10 17.99
C PHE A 70 8.46 4.46 16.59
N GLN A 71 8.97 3.23 16.42
CA GLN A 71 9.01 2.48 15.16
C GLN A 71 9.66 3.25 14.00
N VAL A 72 10.76 3.93 14.30
CA VAL A 72 11.56 4.73 13.34
C VAL A 72 12.90 4.05 13.04
N SER A 73 13.64 4.54 12.04
CA SER A 73 15.01 4.06 11.81
C SER A 73 15.98 4.60 12.87
N PRO A 74 17.11 3.90 13.14
CA PRO A 74 18.16 4.40 14.02
C PRO A 74 18.69 5.78 13.60
N LYS A 75 18.75 6.04 12.29
CA LYS A 75 19.13 7.36 11.75
C LYS A 75 18.19 8.48 12.20
N ILE A 76 16.88 8.26 12.11
CA ILE A 76 15.87 9.25 12.54
C ILE A 76 15.95 9.45 14.06
N ALA A 77 16.04 8.36 14.82
CA ALA A 77 16.16 8.41 16.28
C ALA A 77 17.42 9.17 16.73
N ALA A 78 18.58 8.90 16.12
CA ALA A 78 19.84 9.57 16.45
C ALA A 78 19.78 11.09 16.19
N ILE A 79 19.13 11.52 15.10
CA ILE A 79 18.93 12.95 14.83
C ILE A 79 18.02 13.57 15.89
N ALA A 80 16.90 12.94 16.24
CA ALA A 80 15.99 13.47 17.25
C ALA A 80 16.63 13.56 18.65
N LEU A 81 17.42 12.55 19.03
CA LEU A 81 18.18 12.53 20.28
C LEU A 81 19.18 13.68 20.37
N GLU A 82 19.92 13.94 19.29
CA GLU A 82 20.91 15.03 19.25
C GLU A 82 20.23 16.40 19.22
N GLN A 83 19.19 16.58 18.41
CA GLN A 83 18.42 17.83 18.34
C GLN A 83 17.72 18.17 19.67
N SER A 84 17.44 17.17 20.50
CA SER A 84 16.88 17.36 21.85
C SER A 84 17.97 17.46 22.94
N GLY A 85 19.26 17.46 22.57
CA GLY A 85 20.38 17.64 23.49
C GLY A 85 20.72 16.41 24.34
N HIS A 86 20.18 15.22 24.02
CA HIS A 86 20.44 14.01 24.82
C HIS A 86 21.74 13.30 24.45
N ILE A 87 22.31 13.57 23.28
CA ILE A 87 23.57 13.00 22.81
C ILE A 87 24.39 14.05 22.04
N ASP A 88 25.70 13.84 21.99
CA ASP A 88 26.63 14.63 21.21
C ASP A 88 26.70 14.19 19.71
N PRO A 89 27.29 15.01 18.82
CA PRO A 89 27.44 14.68 17.40
C PRO A 89 28.25 13.41 17.08
N THR A 90 29.23 13.06 17.91
CA THR A 90 30.03 11.83 17.76
C THR A 90 29.17 10.61 18.06
N THR A 91 28.41 10.65 19.15
CA THR A 91 27.45 9.60 19.53
C THR A 91 26.35 9.44 18.48
N LYS A 92 25.83 10.54 17.94
CA LYS A 92 24.88 10.54 16.81
C LYS A 92 25.43 9.79 15.60
N THR A 93 26.66 10.10 15.19
CA THR A 93 27.31 9.44 14.04
C THR A 93 27.43 7.93 14.24
N ARG A 94 27.83 7.50 15.45
CA ARG A 94 27.86 6.08 15.82
C ARG A 94 26.47 5.44 15.73
N PHE A 95 25.45 6.07 16.29
CA PHE A 95 24.08 5.53 16.28
C PHE A 95 23.47 5.47 14.88
N MET A 96 23.82 6.41 13.99
CA MET A 96 23.39 6.38 12.59
C MET A 96 23.94 5.18 11.80
N SER A 97 25.03 4.56 12.26
CA SER A 97 25.60 3.35 11.65
C SER A 97 24.87 2.07 12.04
N GLU A 98 24.00 2.11 13.05
CA GLU A 98 23.20 0.96 13.46
C GLU A 98 22.00 0.74 12.54
N THR A 99 21.52 -0.50 12.50
CA THR A 99 20.32 -0.89 11.76
C THR A 99 19.26 -1.44 12.70
N ALA A 100 17.98 -1.24 12.36
CA ALA A 100 16.89 -1.77 13.17
C ALA A 100 16.97 -3.30 13.37
N PRO A 101 17.31 -4.14 12.35
CA PRO A 101 17.56 -5.56 12.58
C PRO A 101 18.68 -5.85 13.58
N ARG A 102 19.81 -5.13 13.52
CA ARG A 102 20.94 -5.31 14.46
C ARG A 102 20.53 -5.01 15.89
N LEU A 103 19.82 -3.90 16.10
CA LEU A 103 19.28 -3.54 17.41
C LEU A 103 18.25 -4.57 17.90
N ALA A 104 17.35 -5.03 17.03
CA ALA A 104 16.36 -6.04 17.35
C ALA A 104 16.98 -7.36 17.82
N THR A 105 17.99 -7.84 17.10
CA THR A 105 18.73 -9.05 17.50
C THR A 105 19.48 -8.83 18.80
N ARG A 106 20.19 -7.71 18.94
CA ARG A 106 21.02 -7.44 20.12
C ARG A 106 20.19 -7.29 21.40
N PHE A 107 18.99 -6.73 21.31
CA PHE A 107 18.15 -6.41 22.46
C PHE A 107 16.88 -7.27 22.55
N GLY A 108 16.81 -8.37 21.80
CA GLY A 108 15.81 -9.42 22.02
C GLY A 108 14.39 -9.11 21.53
N TRP A 109 14.22 -8.26 20.52
CA TRP A 109 12.91 -7.93 19.94
C TRP A 109 12.81 -8.26 18.44
N SER A 110 13.61 -9.23 17.97
CA SER A 110 13.60 -9.70 16.57
C SER A 110 12.23 -10.15 16.08
N ASP A 111 11.46 -10.89 16.88
CA ASP A 111 10.14 -11.38 16.49
C ASP A 111 9.17 -10.23 16.21
N GLN A 112 9.21 -9.21 17.07
CA GLN A 112 8.43 -7.99 16.88
C GLN A 112 8.89 -7.23 15.63
N TYR A 113 10.20 -7.11 15.41
CA TYR A 113 10.75 -6.48 14.21
C TYR A 113 10.26 -7.19 12.94
N GLN A 114 10.33 -8.52 12.90
CA GLN A 114 9.86 -9.31 11.76
C GLN A 114 8.35 -9.18 11.55
N ALA A 115 7.55 -9.11 12.62
CA ALA A 115 6.12 -8.86 12.51
C ALA A 115 5.82 -7.49 11.87
N MET A 116 6.48 -6.42 12.35
CA MET A 116 6.36 -5.07 11.78
C MET A 116 6.85 -5.01 10.33
N GLN A 117 7.89 -5.77 9.99
CA GLN A 117 8.40 -5.87 8.63
C GLN A 117 7.37 -6.53 7.70
N ARG A 118 6.84 -7.71 8.08
CA ARG A 118 5.79 -8.39 7.32
C ARG A 118 4.56 -7.50 7.11
N GLU A 119 4.12 -6.79 8.15
CA GLU A 119 2.98 -5.88 8.04
C GLU A 119 3.27 -4.68 7.10
N SER A 120 4.51 -4.19 7.09
CA SER A 120 4.94 -3.13 6.17
C SER A 120 5.01 -3.63 4.73
N ASP A 121 5.49 -4.86 4.51
CA ASP A 121 5.67 -5.44 3.19
C ASP A 121 4.34 -5.98 2.61
N GLN A 122 3.32 -6.15 3.45
CA GLN A 122 2.00 -6.57 3.01
C GLN A 122 1.33 -5.45 2.20
N ARG A 123 1.22 -5.68 0.89
CA ARG A 123 0.48 -4.79 -0.02
C ARG A 123 -0.99 -4.77 0.39
N ARG A 124 -1.48 -3.61 0.81
CA ARG A 124 -2.89 -3.38 1.14
C ARG A 124 -3.58 -2.67 -0.01
N ALA A 125 -4.63 -3.28 -0.54
CA ALA A 125 -5.50 -2.61 -1.52
C ALA A 125 -6.11 -1.35 -0.88
N PRO A 126 -6.12 -0.18 -1.55
CA PRO A 126 -6.75 1.01 -1.02
C PRO A 126 -8.24 0.73 -0.78
N GLN A 127 -8.69 0.81 0.48
CA GLN A 127 -10.04 0.39 0.90
C GLN A 127 -11.14 1.08 0.07
N ARG A 128 -11.01 2.38 -0.21
CA ARG A 128 -11.99 3.12 -1.01
C ARG A 128 -12.05 2.65 -2.47
N LEU A 129 -10.91 2.30 -3.05
CA LEU A 129 -10.85 1.77 -4.41
C LEU A 129 -11.46 0.37 -4.44
N LEU A 130 -11.09 -0.47 -3.47
CA LEU A 130 -11.63 -1.81 -3.34
C LEU A 130 -13.16 -1.81 -3.15
N ALA A 131 -13.68 -0.96 -2.27
CA ALA A 131 -15.12 -0.81 -2.05
C ALA A 131 -15.86 -0.41 -3.33
N ARG A 132 -15.28 0.50 -4.13
CA ARG A 132 -15.85 0.89 -5.44
C ARG A 132 -15.82 -0.25 -6.45
N ALA A 133 -14.72 -1.01 -6.49
CA ALA A 133 -14.61 -2.18 -7.38
C ALA A 133 -15.63 -3.26 -7.02
N ILE A 134 -15.81 -3.57 -5.73
CA ILE A 134 -16.85 -4.49 -5.25
C ILE A 134 -18.24 -4.00 -5.66
N ALA A 135 -18.55 -2.72 -5.42
CA ALA A 135 -19.84 -2.16 -5.82
C ALA A 135 -20.06 -2.20 -7.35
N GLY A 136 -19.00 -1.99 -8.14
CA GLY A 136 -19.04 -2.12 -9.60
C GLY A 136 -19.28 -3.56 -10.04
N TRP A 137 -18.61 -4.53 -9.42
CA TRP A 137 -18.81 -5.95 -9.70
C TRP A 137 -20.24 -6.41 -9.38
N MET A 138 -20.80 -5.97 -8.26
CA MET A 138 -22.21 -6.24 -7.92
C MET A 138 -23.19 -5.73 -8.99
N ARG A 139 -22.80 -4.70 -9.75
CA ARG A 139 -23.58 -4.13 -10.86
C ARG A 139 -23.16 -4.63 -12.24
N ASN A 140 -22.27 -5.62 -12.33
CA ASN A 140 -21.61 -6.09 -13.57
C ASN A 140 -20.89 -4.99 -14.36
N THR A 141 -20.48 -3.90 -13.71
CA THR A 141 -19.71 -2.83 -14.36
C THR A 141 -18.23 -3.20 -14.48
N VAL A 142 -17.73 -4.06 -13.59
CA VAL A 142 -16.36 -4.60 -13.64
C VAL A 142 -16.38 -6.08 -13.35
N SER A 143 -15.37 -6.81 -13.82
CA SER A 143 -15.24 -8.25 -13.55
C SER A 143 -14.67 -8.51 -12.15
N ILE A 144 -14.89 -9.72 -11.65
CA ILE A 144 -14.29 -10.17 -10.38
C ILE A 144 -12.76 -10.18 -10.42
N GLN A 145 -12.17 -10.36 -11.62
CA GLN A 145 -10.73 -10.26 -11.84
C GLN A 145 -10.18 -8.88 -11.43
N THR A 146 -10.95 -7.80 -11.62
CA THR A 146 -10.54 -6.46 -11.15
C THR A 146 -10.31 -6.43 -9.65
N ILE A 147 -11.19 -7.09 -8.87
CA ILE A 147 -11.08 -7.17 -7.41
C ILE A 147 -9.87 -8.05 -7.03
N ALA A 148 -9.70 -9.19 -7.69
CA ALA A 148 -8.57 -10.10 -7.50
C ALA A 148 -7.22 -9.40 -7.72
N THR A 149 -7.09 -8.66 -8.83
CA THR A 149 -5.89 -7.87 -9.15
C THR A 149 -5.62 -6.79 -8.11
N LEU A 150 -6.65 -6.04 -7.67
CA LEU A 150 -6.49 -5.00 -6.64
C LEU A 150 -5.98 -5.57 -5.31
N ARG A 151 -6.38 -6.81 -4.98
CA ARG A 151 -6.01 -7.50 -3.74
C ARG A 151 -4.74 -8.35 -3.86
N GLY A 152 -4.28 -8.62 -5.08
CA GLY A 152 -3.19 -9.58 -5.33
C GLY A 152 -3.55 -11.01 -4.91
N LEU A 153 -4.82 -11.39 -5.05
CA LEU A 153 -5.33 -12.72 -4.74
C LEU A 153 -5.81 -13.42 -6.03
N ASP A 154 -6.04 -14.72 -5.96
CA ASP A 154 -6.69 -15.46 -7.04
C ASP A 154 -8.21 -15.19 -7.06
N VAL A 155 -8.81 -15.34 -8.25
CA VAL A 155 -10.25 -15.08 -8.46
C VAL A 155 -11.13 -15.99 -7.60
N ALA A 156 -10.80 -17.28 -7.51
CA ALA A 156 -11.62 -18.26 -6.79
C ALA A 156 -11.67 -17.95 -5.28
N SER A 157 -10.58 -17.46 -4.69
CA SER A 157 -10.56 -17.02 -3.29
C SER A 157 -11.42 -15.78 -3.07
N VAL A 158 -11.34 -14.80 -3.99
CA VAL A 158 -12.18 -13.60 -3.90
C VAL A 158 -13.66 -13.94 -4.08
N GLU A 159 -13.99 -14.82 -5.02
CA GLU A 159 -15.37 -15.24 -5.28
C GLU A 159 -15.99 -15.97 -4.09
N ARG A 160 -15.23 -16.89 -3.48
CA ARG A 160 -15.67 -17.59 -2.26
C ARG A 160 -15.91 -16.61 -1.12
N GLU A 161 -15.02 -15.65 -0.91
CA GLU A 161 -15.15 -14.64 0.15
C GLU A 161 -16.39 -13.77 -0.05
N LEU A 162 -16.58 -13.23 -1.25
CA LEU A 162 -17.72 -12.35 -1.56
C LEU A 162 -19.05 -13.12 -1.48
N THR A 163 -19.11 -14.34 -2.03
CA THR A 163 -20.30 -15.18 -1.98
C THR A 163 -20.64 -15.60 -0.55
N ALA A 164 -19.64 -15.96 0.26
CA ALA A 164 -19.84 -16.27 1.68
C ALA A 164 -20.37 -15.06 2.47
N ALA A 165 -20.05 -13.84 2.03
CA ALA A 165 -20.60 -12.60 2.57
C ALA A 165 -21.98 -12.23 2.01
N GLY A 166 -22.59 -13.09 1.18
CA GLY A 166 -23.90 -12.85 0.55
C GLY A 166 -23.86 -11.80 -0.57
N LEU A 167 -22.67 -11.46 -1.08
CA LEU A 167 -22.52 -10.52 -2.19
C LEU A 167 -22.49 -11.32 -3.49
N THR A 168 -23.49 -11.10 -4.34
CA THR A 168 -23.57 -11.70 -5.67
C THR A 168 -23.77 -10.60 -6.72
N PRO A 169 -23.23 -10.77 -7.95
CA PRO A 169 -23.47 -9.82 -9.02
C PRO A 169 -24.93 -9.90 -9.46
N ARG A 170 -25.49 -8.76 -9.90
CA ARG A 170 -26.84 -8.71 -10.47
C ARG A 170 -26.94 -9.71 -11.62
N THR A 171 -28.04 -10.42 -11.78
CA THR A 171 -28.25 -11.21 -13.00
C THR A 171 -28.38 -10.25 -14.18
N LEU A 172 -27.53 -10.42 -15.20
CA LEU A 172 -27.72 -9.75 -16.49
C LEU A 172 -28.85 -10.46 -17.22
N VAL A 173 -29.94 -9.74 -17.48
CA VAL A 173 -30.98 -10.18 -18.40
C VAL A 173 -30.67 -9.43 -19.71
N PRO A 174 -30.25 -10.13 -20.78
CA PRO A 174 -30.03 -9.49 -22.08
C PRO A 174 -31.31 -8.79 -22.54
N GLU A 175 -31.26 -7.58 -23.11
CA GLU A 175 -32.47 -6.94 -23.65
C GLU A 175 -33.13 -7.78 -24.75
N TRP A 176 -32.36 -8.63 -25.45
CA TRP A 176 -32.85 -9.48 -26.54
C TRP A 176 -33.19 -10.89 -26.04
N SER A 177 -33.56 -11.03 -24.77
CA SER A 177 -33.83 -12.35 -24.17
C SER A 177 -35.28 -12.78 -24.25
N ASP A 178 -36.18 -11.92 -24.77
CA ASP A 178 -37.50 -12.35 -25.17
C ASP A 178 -37.45 -12.89 -26.60
N PRO A 179 -37.69 -14.19 -26.84
CA PRO A 179 -37.78 -14.73 -28.19
C PRO A 179 -38.83 -13.99 -29.05
N ASP A 180 -39.83 -13.39 -28.41
CA ASP A 180 -40.88 -12.62 -29.09
C ASP A 180 -40.41 -11.22 -29.56
N ASP A 181 -39.26 -10.73 -29.06
CA ASP A 181 -38.65 -9.45 -29.47
C ASP A 181 -37.65 -9.62 -30.63
N LEU A 182 -37.40 -10.85 -31.08
CA LEU A 182 -36.60 -11.10 -32.28
C LEU A 182 -37.42 -10.68 -33.51
N PRO A 183 -36.84 -9.91 -34.46
CA PRO A 183 -37.51 -9.66 -35.73
C PRO A 183 -37.75 -11.00 -36.44
N ASP A 184 -38.89 -11.14 -37.11
CA ASP A 184 -39.12 -12.25 -38.05
C ASP A 184 -37.98 -12.24 -39.07
N ALA A 185 -37.02 -13.14 -38.86
CA ALA A 185 -35.87 -13.26 -39.72
C ALA A 185 -36.33 -14.07 -40.94
N ASP A 186 -36.60 -13.37 -42.04
CA ASP A 186 -36.70 -13.99 -43.37
C ASP A 186 -35.29 -14.42 -43.78
N LEU A 187 -34.84 -15.54 -43.19
CA LEU A 187 -33.56 -16.14 -43.47
C LEU A 187 -33.69 -16.91 -44.78
N ASP A 188 -33.26 -16.29 -45.88
CA ASP A 188 -33.05 -17.01 -47.13
C ASP A 188 -31.81 -17.91 -46.97
N LEU A 189 -32.05 -19.17 -46.58
CA LEU A 189 -31.00 -20.15 -46.36
C LEU A 189 -30.41 -20.70 -47.67
N HIS A 190 -30.93 -20.29 -48.84
CA HIS A 190 -30.38 -20.73 -50.13
C HIS A 190 -28.96 -20.20 -50.37
N GLU A 191 -28.55 -19.08 -49.77
CA GLU A 191 -27.17 -18.58 -49.87
C GLU A 191 -26.15 -19.43 -49.07
N LEU A 192 -26.62 -20.29 -48.15
CA LEU A 192 -25.77 -21.19 -47.36
C LEU A 192 -25.57 -22.56 -48.03
N GLU A 193 -26.40 -22.93 -49.01
CA GLU A 193 -26.27 -24.20 -49.76
C GLU A 193 -25.16 -24.14 -50.83
N ASP A 194 -24.80 -22.94 -51.32
CA ASP A 194 -23.75 -22.77 -52.33
C ASP A 194 -22.32 -22.87 -51.77
N ALA A 195 -22.16 -22.96 -50.44
CA ALA A 195 -20.85 -22.89 -49.79
C ALA A 195 -20.24 -24.25 -49.37
N ASP A 196 -20.93 -25.39 -49.52
CA ASP A 196 -20.33 -26.69 -49.18
C ASP A 196 -20.85 -27.90 -49.97
N LEU A 197 -20.59 -27.91 -51.28
CA LEU A 197 -20.35 -29.16 -52.03
C LEU A 197 -19.07 -29.01 -52.87
N GLY A 198 -17.97 -28.73 -52.18
CA GLY A 198 -16.63 -28.93 -52.71
C GLY A 198 -16.38 -30.42 -52.94
N ASP A 199 -16.67 -30.87 -54.16
CA ASP A 199 -16.04 -31.98 -54.90
C ASP A 199 -15.44 -33.12 -54.05
N GLY A 200 -16.31 -34.04 -53.62
CA GLY A 200 -15.91 -35.43 -53.42
C GLY A 200 -16.04 -36.19 -54.73
N GLY A 201 -14.92 -36.44 -55.44
CA GLY A 201 -14.94 -37.29 -56.63
C GLY A 201 -13.60 -37.43 -57.36
N GLU A 202 -12.79 -38.40 -56.96
CA GLU A 202 -11.56 -38.92 -57.60
C GLU A 202 -11.63 -39.06 -59.14
N VAL A 203 -10.54 -38.72 -59.86
CA VAL A 203 -9.72 -39.64 -60.70
C VAL A 203 -8.28 -39.13 -60.83
#